data_AF-A0A915UGW9-F1
#
_entry.id   AF-A0A915UGW9-F1
#
_cell.length_a   1.000
_cell.length_b   1.000
_cell.length_c   1.000
_cell.angle_alpha   90.00
_cell.angle_beta   90.00
_cell.angle_gamma   90.00
#
_symmetry.space_group_name_H-M   'P 1'
#
loop_
_entity.id
_entity.type
_entity.pdbx_description
1 polymer ?
#
loop_
_entity_poly.entity_id
_entity_poly.type
_entity_poly.pdbx_seq_one_letter_code
_entity_poly.pdbx_strand_id
1 'polypeptide(L)'
;MPLQARDGRSDTTSRYGPHMTSLGPLGDLFHKLNNHLGIVLVNAELIEAKCPDPGTRTRAADVVQAAVGALDAVKAIQRQLPTDLLDADGSSKN
;
A
#
# COMPACT_ATOMS: atom_id res chain seq x y z
N MET A 1 -39.91 -45.79 -5.44
CA MET A 1 -38.45 -45.72 -5.71
C MET A 1 -38.25 -45.85 -7.23
N PRO A 2 -37.47 -44.97 -7.91
CA PRO A 2 -37.87 -43.57 -8.20
C PRO A 2 -37.66 -43.09 -9.67
N LEU A 3 -38.39 -42.00 -9.95
CA LEU A 3 -38.17 -40.79 -10.79
C LEU A 3 -37.49 -40.84 -12.18
N GLN A 4 -38.25 -40.37 -13.18
CA GLN A 4 -37.78 -39.77 -14.43
C GLN A 4 -37.79 -38.22 -14.34
N ALA A 5 -37.01 -37.63 -15.26
CA ALA A 5 -37.14 -36.31 -15.87
C ALA A 5 -36.43 -35.11 -15.20
N ARG A 6 -35.22 -34.85 -15.74
CA ARG A 6 -34.78 -33.61 -16.42
C ARG A 6 -35.31 -32.29 -15.85
N ASP A 7 -34.40 -31.43 -15.39
CA ASP A 7 -34.02 -30.17 -16.06
C ASP A 7 -33.08 -29.37 -15.13
N GLY A 8 -32.32 -28.44 -15.70
CA GLY A 8 -31.88 -27.26 -14.96
C GLY A 8 -30.41 -27.24 -14.61
N ARG A 9 -29.63 -26.64 -15.52
CA ARG A 9 -28.45 -25.82 -15.20
C ARG A 9 -28.54 -25.20 -13.79
N SER A 10 -27.47 -25.28 -13.02
CA SER A 10 -26.85 -24.13 -12.33
C SER A 10 -25.71 -24.63 -11.45
N ASP A 11 -24.49 -24.67 -11.99
CA ASP A 11 -23.33 -24.47 -11.12
C ASP A 11 -22.18 -23.77 -11.86
N THR A 12 -22.55 -22.78 -12.68
CA THR A 12 -21.60 -21.81 -13.23
C THR A 12 -21.51 -20.53 -12.40
N THR A 13 -22.04 -20.54 -11.16
CA THR A 13 -22.25 -19.30 -10.42
C THR A 13 -21.73 -19.35 -8.98
N SER A 14 -20.45 -19.71 -8.78
CA SER A 14 -19.72 -19.27 -7.57
C SER A 14 -18.21 -19.57 -7.63
N ARG A 15 -17.50 -19.14 -8.67
CA ARG A 15 -16.02 -19.03 -8.63
C ARG A 15 -15.45 -17.68 -9.03
N TYR A 16 -16.32 -16.74 -9.41
CA TYR A 16 -15.98 -15.33 -9.46
C TYR A 16 -16.66 -14.64 -8.28
N GLY A 17 -16.09 -14.85 -7.09
CA GLY A 17 -16.24 -13.81 -6.07
C GLY A 17 -15.73 -12.49 -6.66
N PRO A 18 -16.32 -11.34 -6.33
CA PRO A 18 -15.86 -10.04 -6.81
C PRO A 18 -14.52 -9.72 -6.15
N HIS A 19 -13.45 -10.38 -6.59
CA HIS A 19 -12.10 -10.11 -6.13
C HIS A 19 -11.39 -9.33 -7.24
N MET A 20 -11.06 -8.07 -6.91
CA MET A 20 -9.93 -7.31 -7.46
C MET A 20 -10.10 -6.48 -8.74
N THR A 21 -11.17 -5.70 -8.82
CA THR A 21 -11.02 -4.34 -9.39
C THR A 21 -11.41 -3.24 -8.40
N SER A 22 -11.38 -3.56 -7.09
CA SER A 22 -11.41 -2.53 -6.05
C SER A 22 -10.00 -2.03 -5.82
N LEU A 23 -9.85 -0.72 -5.79
CA LEU A 23 -8.57 -0.02 -5.78
C LEU A 23 -7.96 0.12 -4.36
N GLY A 24 -8.51 -0.63 -3.39
CA GLY A 24 -7.95 -0.83 -2.04
C GLY A 24 -6.51 -1.34 -1.94
N PRO A 25 -5.91 -2.09 -2.90
CA PRO A 25 -4.50 -2.52 -2.82
C PRO A 25 -3.50 -1.35 -2.78
N LEU A 26 -3.87 -0.20 -3.35
CA LEU A 26 -2.92 0.91 -3.51
C LEU A 26 -2.73 1.69 -2.20
N GLY A 27 -3.79 1.89 -1.42
CA GLY A 27 -3.69 2.45 -0.07
C GLY A 27 -2.81 1.59 0.84
N ASP A 28 -2.99 0.27 0.81
CA ASP A 28 -2.17 -0.68 1.56
C ASP A 28 -0.70 -0.65 1.13
N LEU A 29 -0.43 -0.54 -0.17
CA LEU A 29 0.94 -0.40 -0.69
C LEU A 29 1.58 0.90 -0.24
N PHE A 30 0.86 2.02 -0.26
CA PHE A 30 1.36 3.29 0.25
C PHE A 30 1.63 3.24 1.75
N HIS A 31 0.77 2.61 2.53
CA HIS A 31 0.99 2.43 3.96
C HIS A 31 2.28 1.62 4.22
N LYS A 32 2.45 0.48 3.55
CA LYS A 32 3.67 -0.36 3.64
C LYS A 32 4.91 0.42 3.21
N LEU A 33 4.82 1.18 2.11
CA LEU A 33 5.93 1.99 1.61
C LEU A 33 6.33 3.07 2.61
N ASN A 34 5.36 3.85 3.11
CA ASN A 34 5.61 4.88 4.11
C ASN A 34 6.21 4.29 5.39
N ASN A 35 5.76 3.10 5.81
CA ASN A 35 6.33 2.41 6.97
C ASN A 35 7.81 2.04 6.74
N HIS A 36 8.16 1.46 5.59
CA HIS A 36 9.56 1.14 5.27
C HIS A 36 10.42 2.40 5.18
N LEU A 37 9.92 3.49 4.58
CA LEU A 37 10.63 4.76 4.53
C LEU A 37 10.84 5.35 5.93
N GLY A 38 9.85 5.25 6.82
CA GLY A 38 9.98 5.67 8.21
C GLY A 38 11.06 4.89 8.97
N ILE A 39 11.13 3.57 8.78
CA ILE A 39 12.19 2.73 9.38
C ILE A 39 13.57 3.14 8.86
N VAL A 40 13.70 3.34 7.55
CA VAL A 40 14.97 3.80 6.93
C VAL A 40 15.38 5.15 7.50
N LEU A 41 14.44 6.10 7.61
CA LEU A 41 14.68 7.44 8.13
C LEU A 41 15.20 7.39 9.57
N VAL A 42 14.50 6.71 10.48
CA VAL A 42 14.90 6.59 11.89
C VAL A 42 16.28 5.94 12.03
N ASN A 43 16.56 4.90 11.24
CA ASN A 43 17.87 4.26 11.26
C ASN A 43 18.99 5.19 10.77
N ALA A 44 18.73 5.96 9.72
CA ALA A 44 19.69 6.93 9.20
C ALA A 44 19.95 8.06 10.20
N GLU A 45 18.90 8.64 10.80
CA GLU A 45 19.00 9.66 11.86
C GLU A 45 19.80 9.13 13.07
N LEU A 46 19.56 7.87 13.46
CA LEU A 46 20.30 7.23 14.54
C LEU A 46 21.80 7.10 14.24
N ILE A 47 22.14 6.70 13.00
CA ILE A 47 23.54 6.58 12.56
C ILE A 47 24.19 7.97 12.49
N GLU A 48 23.51 8.97 11.93
CA GLU A 48 23.99 10.35 11.86
C GLU A 48 24.29 10.90 13.27
N ALA A 49 23.43 10.64 14.23
CA ALA A 49 23.57 11.14 15.60
C ALA A 49 24.66 10.42 16.41
N LYS A 50 24.88 9.11 16.16
CA LYS A 50 25.71 8.27 17.04
C LYS A 50 27.03 7.80 16.42
N CYS A 51 27.19 7.86 15.10
CA CYS A 51 28.40 7.35 14.46
C CYS A 51 29.58 8.30 14.70
N PRO A 52 30.73 7.81 15.21
CA PRO A 52 31.90 8.65 15.41
C PRO A 52 32.62 9.02 14.10
N ASP A 53 32.45 8.20 13.05
CA ASP A 53 33.09 8.43 11.76
C ASP A 53 32.36 9.55 10.97
N PRO A 54 33.04 10.66 10.64
CA PRO A 54 32.42 11.78 9.95
C PRO A 54 31.93 11.42 8.54
N GLY A 55 32.64 10.54 7.81
CA GLY A 55 32.22 10.12 6.48
C GLY A 55 30.91 9.33 6.49
N THR A 56 30.76 8.44 7.46
CA THR A 56 29.53 7.68 7.68
C THR A 56 28.38 8.59 8.12
N ARG A 57 28.65 9.60 8.97
CA ARG A 57 27.63 10.61 9.33
C ARG A 57 27.15 11.41 8.12
N THR A 58 28.05 11.89 7.26
CA THR A 58 27.65 12.60 6.03
C THR A 58 26.76 11.73 5.16
N ARG A 59 27.13 10.46 4.95
CA ARG A 59 26.31 9.52 4.18
C ARG A 59 24.95 9.25 4.83
N ALA A 60 24.90 9.18 6.15
CA ALA A 60 23.64 9.01 6.88
C ALA A 60 22.73 10.24 6.69
N ALA A 61 23.28 11.46 6.76
CA ALA A 61 22.56 12.69 6.48
C ALA A 61 22.00 12.71 5.03
N ASP A 62 22.79 12.25 4.05
CA ASP A 62 22.31 12.12 2.67
C ASP A 62 21.12 11.14 2.56
N VAL A 63 21.15 10.03 3.30
CA VAL A 63 20.05 9.06 3.36
C VAL A 63 18.81 9.66 4.04
N VAL A 64 18.99 10.44 5.11
CA VAL A 64 17.89 11.17 5.77
C VAL A 64 17.20 12.09 4.75
N GLN A 65 17.98 12.92 4.04
CA GLN A 65 17.43 13.82 3.01
C GLN A 65 16.70 13.06 1.90
N ALA A 66 17.27 11.96 1.42
CA ALA A 66 16.65 11.13 0.39
C ALA A 66 15.34 10.49 0.88
N ALA A 67 15.29 9.99 2.13
CA ALA A 67 14.10 9.37 2.70
C ALA A 67 12.97 10.39 2.91
N VAL A 68 13.28 11.59 3.39
CA VAL A 68 12.32 12.70 3.49
C VAL A 68 11.78 13.07 2.11
N GLY A 69 12.67 13.23 1.12
CA GLY A 69 12.27 13.50 -0.27
C GLY A 69 11.37 12.41 -0.85
N ALA A 70 11.64 11.14 -0.55
CA ALA A 70 10.81 10.01 -0.97
C ALA A 70 9.41 10.04 -0.32
N LEU A 71 9.32 10.34 0.98
CA LEU A 71 8.03 10.50 1.68
C LEU A 71 7.19 11.62 1.05
N ASP A 72 7.82 12.73 0.67
CA ASP A 72 7.12 13.83 0.01
C ASP A 72 6.70 13.47 -1.42
N ALA A 73 7.53 12.73 -2.16
CA ALA A 73 7.15 12.17 -3.46
C ALA A 73 5.95 11.23 -3.33
N VAL A 74 5.90 10.36 -2.31
CA VAL A 74 4.75 9.49 -2.04
C VAL A 74 3.48 10.30 -1.81
N LYS A 75 3.54 11.35 -0.97
CA LYS A 75 2.39 12.24 -0.74
C LYS A 75 1.97 12.96 -2.03
N ALA A 76 2.91 13.37 -2.86
CA ALA A 76 2.63 14.01 -4.15
C ALA A 76 1.93 13.05 -5.11
N ILE A 77 2.37 11.79 -5.18
CA ILE A 77 1.72 10.75 -5.98
C ILE A 77 0.28 10.54 -5.48
N GLN A 78 0.07 10.39 -4.17
CA GLN A 78 -1.27 10.22 -3.59
C GLN A 78 -2.22 11.37 -3.96
N ARG A 79 -1.74 12.61 -3.95
CA ARG A 79 -2.56 13.79 -4.32
C ARG A 79 -2.93 13.85 -5.80
N GLN A 80 -2.15 13.20 -6.67
CA GLN A 80 -2.43 13.14 -8.11
C GLN A 80 -3.37 12.00 -8.46
N LEU A 81 -3.57 11.04 -7.55
CA LEU A 81 -4.48 9.92 -7.76
C LEU A 81 -5.92 10.37 -7.47
N PRO A 82 -6.89 10.00 -8.33
CA PRO A 82 -8.30 10.19 -8.05
C PRO A 82 -8.68 9.56 -6.70
N THR A 83 -9.45 10.30 -5.89
CA THR A 83 -9.79 9.96 -4.50
C THR A 83 -10.56 8.63 -4.39
N ASP A 84 -11.37 8.32 -5.40
CA ASP A 84 -12.04 7.04 -5.60
C ASP A 84 -11.09 5.84 -5.75
N LEU A 85 -9.83 6.09 -6.13
CA LEU A 85 -8.79 5.06 -6.18
C LEU A 85 -8.13 4.78 -4.83
N LEU A 86 -8.36 5.62 -3.83
CA LEU A 86 -7.76 5.52 -2.50
C LEU A 86 -8.81 5.12 -1.43
N ASP A 87 -10.08 5.47 -1.64
CA ASP A 87 -11.18 5.32 -0.67
C ASP A 87 -12.11 4.13 -0.95
N ALA A 88 -11.62 3.04 -1.57
CA ALA A 88 -12.46 1.94 -2.05
C ALA A 88 -13.07 1.01 -0.96
N ASP A 89 -13.36 1.57 0.22
CA ASP A 89 -14.19 0.96 1.27
C ASP A 89 -14.86 2.07 2.11
N GLY A 90 -16.06 2.55 1.73
CA GLY A 90 -16.70 3.59 2.55
C GLY A 90 -17.85 4.43 1.99
N SER A 91 -18.82 3.85 1.27
CA SER A 91 -20.17 4.46 1.18
C SER A 91 -21.24 3.38 1.04
N SER A 92 -21.35 2.56 2.08
CA SER A 92 -22.59 1.87 2.41
C SER A 92 -23.09 2.41 3.75
N LYS A 93 -23.75 3.56 3.72
CA LYS A 93 -24.71 3.97 4.74
C LYS A 93 -26.04 4.16 4.04
N ASN A 94 -26.81 3.08 4.04
CA ASN A 94 -28.27 3.11 3.94
C ASN A 94 -28.86 4.01 5.03
#